data_AF-A0AA39FZ66-F1
#
_entry.id   AF-A0AA39FZ66-F1
#
_cell.length_a   1.000
_cell.length_b   1.000
_cell.length_c   1.000
_cell.angle_alpha   90.00
_cell.angle_beta   90.00
_cell.angle_gamma   90.00
#
_symmetry.space_group_name_H-M   'P 1'
#
loop_
_entity.id
_entity.type
_entity.pdbx_description
1 polymer ?
#
loop_
_entity_poly.entity_id
_entity_poly.type
_entity_poly.pdbx_seq_one_letter_code
_entity_poly.pdbx_strand_id
1 'polypeptide(L)'
;MSVSFSVSIEETGEIALLNLSPEDAEKAQWDHEFLKQLVNEELSRGSDQVVQEDNENHLSSTHIEQEDAAAEIDNCNDKSPFIWTTNCINLLLALYEDNMERFESGIQRHNKIWASISTAMQKKNYNVTWIQCQSKLSGLKKT
;
A
#
# COMPACT_ATOMS: atom_id res chain seq x y z
N MET A 1 6.26 20.40 26.68
CA MET A 1 5.49 19.13 26.78
C MET A 1 5.43 18.55 25.39
N SER A 2 5.64 17.26 25.22
CA SER A 2 5.60 16.62 23.90
C SER A 2 4.20 16.11 23.58
N VAL A 3 3.80 16.14 22.32
CA VAL A 3 2.54 15.57 21.82
C VAL A 3 2.82 14.48 20.80
N SER A 4 2.04 13.40 20.85
CA SER A 4 2.18 12.26 19.93
C SER A 4 1.24 12.44 18.74
N PHE A 5 1.79 12.78 17.58
CA PHE A 5 1.07 12.96 16.32
C PHE A 5 1.11 11.66 15.51
N SER A 6 -0.04 11.19 15.02
CA SER A 6 -0.12 9.96 14.21
C SER A 6 -0.40 10.31 12.75
N VAL A 7 0.50 9.88 11.86
CA VAL A 7 0.40 10.12 10.41
C VAL A 7 0.24 8.79 9.68
N SER A 8 -0.66 8.75 8.70
CA SER A 8 -0.78 7.63 7.77
C SER A 8 0.13 7.85 6.58
N ILE A 9 1.11 6.97 6.38
CA ILE A 9 2.01 6.99 5.23
C ILE A 9 1.26 6.33 4.06
N GLU A 10 0.72 7.13 3.13
CA GLU A 10 -0.09 6.61 2.01
C GLU A 10 0.67 5.64 1.08
N GLU A 11 2.01 5.70 1.09
CA GLU A 11 2.90 4.88 0.27
C GLU A 11 3.05 3.43 0.80
N THR A 12 3.02 3.24 2.13
CA THR A 12 3.15 1.93 2.79
C THR A 12 1.87 1.45 3.46
N GLY A 13 0.92 2.34 3.74
CA GLY A 13 -0.26 2.08 4.57
C GLY A 13 0.02 2.04 6.08
N GLU A 14 1.24 2.37 6.49
CA GLU A 14 1.67 2.33 7.89
C GLU A 14 1.29 3.61 8.65
N ILE A 15 1.09 3.50 9.97
CA ILE A 15 0.82 4.66 10.84
C ILE A 15 2.06 4.93 11.69
N ALA A 16 2.82 5.97 11.32
CA ALA A 16 3.95 6.43 12.12
C ALA A 16 3.49 7.33 13.27
N LEU A 17 4.08 7.16 14.46
CA LEU A 17 3.76 7.90 15.67
C LEU A 17 4.92 8.83 16.05
N LEU A 18 4.82 10.08 15.61
CA LEU A 18 5.81 11.15 15.77
C LEU A 18 5.62 11.82 17.14
N ASN A 19 6.70 12.06 17.89
CA ASN A 19 6.62 12.80 19.17
C ASN A 19 7.24 14.19 19.03
N LEU A 20 6.38 15.22 19.03
CA LEU A 20 6.70 16.58 18.62
C LEU A 20 6.47 17.61 19.72
N SER A 21 6.99 18.84 19.54
CA SER A 21 6.42 20.02 20.21
C SER A 21 5.02 20.29 19.66
N PRO A 22 4.04 20.79 20.45
CA PRO A 22 2.74 21.21 19.90
C PRO A 22 2.87 22.20 18.74
N GLU A 23 3.85 23.11 18.80
CA GLU A 23 4.14 24.09 17.74
C GLU A 23 4.55 23.44 16.40
N ASP A 24 5.20 22.28 16.45
CA ASP A 24 5.64 21.53 15.27
C ASP A 24 4.56 20.57 14.78
N ALA A 25 3.72 20.04 15.68
CA ALA A 25 2.52 19.29 15.31
C ALA A 25 1.51 20.17 14.57
N GLU A 26 1.33 21.44 14.98
CA GLU A 26 0.52 22.40 14.21
C GLU A 26 1.14 22.71 12.85
N LYS A 27 2.48 22.85 12.73
CA LYS A 27 3.13 22.99 11.41
C LYS A 27 2.86 21.77 10.53
N ALA A 28 3.11 20.57 11.03
CA ALA A 28 2.95 19.32 10.32
C ALA A 28 1.51 19.01 9.89
N GLN A 29 0.50 19.64 10.50
CA GLN A 29 -0.89 19.54 10.07
C GLN A 29 -1.19 20.30 8.76
N TRP A 30 -0.44 21.38 8.46
CA TRP A 30 -0.66 22.21 7.27
C TRP A 30 0.47 22.09 6.24
N ASP A 31 1.69 21.82 6.70
CA ASP A 31 2.91 21.68 5.88
C ASP A 31 3.23 20.20 5.62
N HIS A 32 2.83 19.73 4.43
CA HIS A 32 3.09 18.36 3.97
C HIS A 32 4.57 18.07 3.69
N GLU A 33 5.41 19.07 3.45
CA GLU A 33 6.83 18.87 3.15
C GLU A 33 7.62 18.68 4.45
N PHE A 34 7.34 19.52 5.45
CA PHE A 34 7.80 19.36 6.83
C PHE A 34 7.38 17.99 7.41
N LEU A 35 6.12 17.60 7.24
CA LEU A 35 5.62 16.30 7.69
C LEU A 35 6.35 15.11 7.00
N LYS A 36 6.59 15.19 5.69
CA LYS A 36 7.34 14.15 4.96
C LYS A 36 8.80 14.05 5.41
N GLN A 37 9.48 15.18 5.61
CA GLN A 37 10.85 15.22 6.11
C GLN A 37 10.95 14.54 7.49
N LEU A 38 10.02 14.86 8.38
CA LEU A 38 9.97 14.33 9.74
C LEU A 38 9.69 12.81 9.77
N VAL A 39 8.77 12.32 8.92
CA VAL A 39 8.51 10.87 8.74
C VAL A 39 9.75 10.15 8.24
N ASN A 40 10.45 10.71 7.25
CA ASN A 40 11.69 10.15 6.73
C ASN A 40 12.80 10.13 7.80
N GLU A 41 12.85 11.12 8.69
CA GLU A 41 13.80 11.16 9.81
C GLU A 41 13.51 10.05 10.83
N GLU A 42 12.26 9.86 11.27
CA GLU A 42 11.90 8.73 12.16
C GLU A 42 12.21 7.38 11.51
N LEU A 43 11.84 7.18 10.25
CA LEU A 43 12.08 5.93 9.52
C LEU A 43 13.59 5.63 9.38
N SER A 44 14.40 6.66 9.14
CA SER A 44 15.87 6.55 9.11
C SER A 44 16.44 6.22 10.49
N ARG A 45 15.85 6.75 11.56
CA ARG A 45 16.29 6.58 12.95
C ARG A 45 15.82 5.28 13.60
N GLY A 46 14.85 4.59 12.99
CA GLY A 46 14.27 3.32 13.47
C GLY A 46 15.03 2.04 13.13
N SER A 47 16.14 2.12 12.39
CA SER A 47 16.84 0.93 11.84
C SER A 47 17.64 0.09 12.86
N ASP A 48 17.51 0.35 14.16
CA ASP A 48 18.37 -0.26 15.20
C ASP A 48 17.55 -0.83 16.40
N GLN A 49 16.65 -1.78 16.10
CA GLN A 49 16.25 -2.84 17.05
C GLN A 49 15.51 -4.04 16.40
N VAL A 50 16.30 -5.11 16.14
CA VAL A 50 16.04 -6.56 16.37
C VAL A 50 14.61 -6.92 16.82
N VAL A 51 13.88 -7.89 16.21
CA VAL A 51 14.22 -9.34 16.17
C VAL A 51 13.85 -10.06 14.87
N GLN A 52 14.67 -11.08 14.56
CA GLN A 52 14.63 -12.07 13.49
C GLN A 52 13.31 -12.84 13.32
N GLU A 53 13.03 -13.28 12.09
CA GLU A 53 12.73 -14.69 11.83
C GLU A 53 13.56 -15.14 10.60
N ASP A 54 14.23 -16.29 10.71
CA ASP A 54 15.28 -16.78 9.80
C ASP A 54 14.72 -17.89 8.88
N ASN A 55 14.80 -17.70 7.56
CA ASN A 55 14.92 -18.80 6.59
C ASN A 55 15.26 -18.32 5.16
N GLU A 56 16.52 -17.99 4.89
CA GLU A 56 17.04 -17.85 3.54
C GLU A 56 17.13 -19.20 2.78
N ASN A 57 16.38 -19.33 1.67
CA ASN A 57 16.69 -20.17 0.50
C ASN A 57 15.71 -19.81 -0.65
N HIS A 58 16.10 -19.63 -1.91
CA HIS A 58 17.42 -19.50 -2.53
C HIS A 58 17.26 -18.76 -3.88
N LEU A 59 18.10 -17.78 -4.18
CA LEU A 59 18.03 -17.03 -5.44
C LEU A 59 18.62 -17.87 -6.59
N SER A 60 17.85 -18.14 -7.65
CA SER A 60 18.40 -18.70 -8.89
C SER A 60 17.56 -18.37 -10.11
N SER A 61 18.04 -17.42 -10.90
CA SER A 61 17.62 -17.25 -12.29
C SER A 61 18.13 -18.41 -13.14
N THR A 62 17.30 -18.97 -14.01
CA THR A 62 17.75 -19.59 -15.28
C THR A 62 16.63 -19.52 -16.32
N HIS A 63 17.02 -19.11 -17.52
CA HIS A 63 16.22 -18.94 -18.74
C HIS A 63 15.79 -20.32 -19.29
N ILE A 64 14.66 -20.49 -19.98
CA ILE A 64 14.52 -20.37 -21.45
C ILE A 64 13.02 -20.50 -21.83
N GLU A 65 12.68 -19.86 -22.95
CA GLU A 65 11.55 -19.92 -23.92
C GLU A 65 10.74 -21.25 -24.02
N GLN A 66 9.58 -21.41 -24.68
CA GLN A 66 8.76 -20.73 -25.74
C GLN A 66 7.32 -21.35 -25.60
N GLU A 67 6.12 -20.92 -26.05
CA GLU A 67 5.45 -19.91 -26.93
C GLU A 67 4.03 -19.68 -26.34
N ASP A 68 3.15 -18.74 -26.74
CA ASP A 68 3.22 -17.38 -27.31
C ASP A 68 1.82 -16.72 -27.13
N ALA A 69 1.76 -15.38 -27.02
CA ALA A 69 0.62 -14.49 -27.31
C ALA A 69 0.97 -13.04 -26.90
N ALA A 70 1.07 -12.11 -27.84
CA ALA A 70 1.65 -10.79 -27.59
C ALA A 70 0.77 -9.81 -26.78
N ALA A 71 1.31 -9.32 -25.65
CA ALA A 71 1.05 -7.99 -25.10
C ALA A 71 2.14 -7.59 -24.07
N GLU A 72 3.15 -6.82 -24.50
CA GLU A 72 4.01 -5.94 -23.69
C GLU A 72 4.27 -6.34 -22.22
N ILE A 73 5.20 -7.27 -21.98
CA ILE A 73 5.78 -7.46 -20.64
C ILE A 73 6.81 -6.34 -20.41
N ASP A 74 6.34 -5.17 -19.94
CA ASP A 74 7.24 -4.13 -19.45
C ASP A 74 7.89 -4.54 -18.13
N ASN A 75 9.18 -4.22 -17.99
CA ASN A 75 10.04 -4.66 -16.91
C ASN A 75 9.93 -3.74 -15.69
N CYS A 76 8.91 -3.92 -14.86
CA CYS A 76 8.69 -3.10 -13.66
C CYS A 76 9.40 -3.64 -12.39
N ASN A 77 10.69 -4.00 -12.46
CA ASN A 77 11.57 -4.05 -11.28
C ASN A 77 12.21 -2.68 -11.01
N ASP A 78 11.40 -1.63 -11.06
CA ASP A 78 11.76 -0.26 -10.66
C ASP A 78 10.57 0.40 -9.95
N LYS A 79 10.80 1.55 -9.31
CA LYS A 79 9.89 2.21 -8.37
C LYS A 79 8.78 3.00 -9.08
N SER A 80 8.24 2.43 -10.16
CA SER A 80 7.17 2.99 -10.96
C SER A 80 5.84 2.98 -10.18
N PRO A 81 5.17 4.12 -9.98
CA PRO A 81 3.88 4.16 -9.29
C PRO A 81 2.80 3.50 -10.15
N PHE A 82 2.11 2.49 -9.61
CA PHE A 82 1.10 1.73 -10.34
C PHE A 82 0.01 2.63 -10.96
N ILE A 83 -0.10 2.59 -12.29
CA ILE A 83 -1.02 3.45 -13.05
C ILE A 83 -2.44 2.88 -13.02
N TRP A 84 -3.30 3.50 -12.24
CA TRP A 84 -4.73 3.20 -12.13
C TRP A 84 -5.51 3.58 -13.40
N THR A 85 -5.44 2.74 -14.42
CA THR A 85 -6.31 2.80 -15.61
C THR A 85 -7.78 2.58 -15.25
N THR A 86 -8.70 3.13 -16.07
CA THR A 86 -10.15 3.05 -15.85
C THR A 86 -10.65 1.60 -15.71
N ASN A 87 -10.09 0.66 -16.46
CA ASN A 87 -10.43 -0.77 -16.36
C ASN A 87 -10.04 -1.37 -14.99
N CYS A 88 -8.91 -0.95 -14.43
CA CYS A 88 -8.46 -1.36 -13.10
C CYS A 88 -9.35 -0.76 -11.99
N ILE A 89 -9.76 0.51 -12.14
CA ILE A 89 -10.71 1.16 -11.22
C ILE A 89 -12.09 0.49 -11.27
N ASN A 90 -12.61 0.21 -12.47
CA ASN A 90 -13.90 -0.47 -12.64
C ASN A 90 -13.87 -1.90 -12.04
N LEU A 91 -12.75 -2.62 -12.19
CA LEU A 91 -12.57 -3.94 -11.57
C LEU A 91 -12.52 -3.83 -10.03
N LEU A 92 -11.82 -2.84 -9.48
CA LEU A 92 -11.77 -2.58 -8.03
C LEU A 92 -13.18 -2.30 -7.47
N LEU A 93 -13.98 -1.48 -8.17
CA LEU A 93 -15.36 -1.17 -7.77
C LEU A 93 -16.25 -2.41 -7.79
N ALA A 94 -16.26 -3.17 -8.89
CA ALA A 94 -17.08 -4.38 -9.00
C ALA A 94 -16.70 -5.46 -7.96
N LEU A 95 -15.40 -5.61 -7.66
CA LEU A 95 -14.91 -6.51 -6.60
C LEU A 95 -15.27 -6.00 -5.19
N TYR A 96 -15.32 -4.67 -4.99
CA TYR A 96 -15.78 -4.10 -3.73
C TYR A 96 -17.28 -4.30 -3.51
N GLU A 97 -18.11 -4.14 -4.56
CA GLU A 97 -19.56 -4.39 -4.51
C GLU A 97 -19.87 -5.87 -4.23
N ASP A 98 -19.23 -6.82 -4.94
CA ASP A 98 -19.31 -8.27 -4.68
C ASP A 98 -18.96 -8.65 -3.23
N ASN A 99 -18.08 -7.87 -2.59
CA ASN A 99 -17.64 -8.11 -1.23
C ASN A 99 -18.29 -7.17 -0.20
N MET A 100 -19.22 -6.29 -0.59
CA MET A 100 -19.87 -5.32 0.29
C MET A 100 -20.63 -6.02 1.43
N GLU A 101 -21.39 -7.07 1.10
CA GLU A 101 -22.08 -7.92 2.09
C GLU A 101 -21.12 -8.48 3.16
N ARG A 102 -19.87 -8.79 2.79
CA ARG A 102 -18.85 -9.31 3.72
C ARG A 102 -18.26 -8.23 4.61
N PHE A 103 -18.14 -6.99 4.13
CA PHE A 103 -17.78 -5.83 4.96
C PHE A 103 -18.91 -5.52 5.95
N GLU A 104 -20.16 -5.47 5.49
CA GLU A 104 -21.33 -5.14 6.33
C GLU A 104 -21.65 -6.24 7.35
N SER A 105 -21.48 -7.52 7.00
CA SER A 105 -21.72 -8.64 7.91
C SER A 105 -20.77 -8.68 9.11
N GLY A 106 -19.60 -8.02 9.06
CA GLY A 106 -18.60 -8.01 10.13
C GLY A 106 -17.92 -9.35 10.45
N ILE A 107 -18.35 -10.46 9.83
CA ILE A 107 -17.85 -11.83 10.05
C ILE A 107 -16.35 -11.95 9.70
N GLN A 108 -15.86 -11.14 8.76
CA GLN A 108 -14.47 -11.17 8.31
C GLN A 108 -13.77 -9.83 8.56
N ARG A 109 -12.52 -9.87 9.05
CA ARG A 109 -11.67 -8.66 9.17
C ARG A 109 -11.45 -8.05 7.78
N HIS A 110 -11.64 -6.73 7.67
CA HIS A 110 -11.56 -6.01 6.39
C HIS A 110 -10.27 -6.31 5.60
N ASN A 111 -9.12 -6.44 6.28
CA ASN A 111 -7.83 -6.75 5.65
C ASN A 111 -7.86 -8.09 4.87
N LYS A 112 -8.63 -9.10 5.32
CA LYS A 112 -8.79 -10.36 4.57
C LYS A 112 -9.65 -10.19 3.32
N ILE A 113 -10.67 -9.34 3.40
CA ILE A 113 -11.53 -9.01 2.26
C ILE A 113 -10.71 -8.23 1.21
N TRP A 114 -9.95 -7.21 1.65
CA TRP A 114 -9.02 -6.47 0.80
C TRP A 114 -7.92 -7.35 0.20
N ALA A 115 -7.37 -8.32 0.95
CA ALA A 115 -6.45 -9.30 0.41
C ALA A 115 -7.09 -10.11 -0.74
N SER A 116 -8.30 -10.65 -0.53
CA SER A 116 -9.05 -11.37 -1.56
C SER A 116 -9.32 -10.52 -2.82
N ILE A 117 -9.65 -9.23 -2.65
CA ILE A 117 -9.81 -8.28 -3.76
C ILE A 117 -8.49 -8.13 -4.53
N SER A 118 -7.36 -7.89 -3.84
CA SER A 118 -6.06 -7.75 -4.52
C SER A 118 -5.63 -9.02 -5.25
N THR A 119 -5.83 -10.21 -4.68
CA THR A 119 -5.57 -11.49 -5.38
C THR A 119 -6.46 -11.67 -6.62
N ALA A 120 -7.70 -11.18 -6.61
CA ALA A 120 -8.57 -11.20 -7.79
C ALA A 120 -8.10 -10.21 -8.88
N MET A 121 -7.49 -9.09 -8.51
CA MET A 121 -6.89 -8.13 -9.45
C MET A 121 -5.53 -8.62 -10.01
N GLN A 122 -4.70 -9.25 -9.19
CA GLN A 122 -3.44 -9.89 -9.62
C GLN A 122 -3.69 -11.00 -10.66
N LYS A 123 -4.78 -11.78 -10.51
CA LYS A 123 -5.26 -12.74 -11.52
C LYS A 123 -5.69 -12.11 -12.86
N LYS A 124 -5.71 -10.79 -12.97
CA LYS A 124 -5.95 -10.01 -14.20
C LYS A 124 -4.69 -9.27 -14.68
N ASN A 125 -3.51 -9.67 -14.21
CA ASN A 125 -2.20 -9.02 -14.44
C ASN A 125 -2.09 -7.58 -13.89
N TYR A 126 -2.92 -7.18 -12.93
CA TYR A 126 -2.71 -5.95 -12.17
C TYR A 126 -1.83 -6.23 -10.96
N ASN A 127 -0.57 -5.80 -11.00
CA ASN A 127 0.36 -5.89 -9.86
C ASN A 127 -0.03 -4.88 -8.77
N VAL A 128 -1.10 -5.18 -8.03
CA VAL A 128 -1.66 -4.32 -6.96
C VAL A 128 -1.74 -5.05 -5.64
N THR A 129 -1.37 -4.35 -4.57
CA THR A 129 -1.48 -4.80 -3.18
C THR A 129 -2.81 -4.35 -2.56
N TRP A 130 -3.31 -5.11 -1.59
CA TRP A 130 -4.55 -4.81 -0.87
C TRP A 130 -4.59 -3.40 -0.25
N ILE A 131 -3.44 -2.90 0.21
CA ILE A 131 -3.25 -1.54 0.73
C ILE A 131 -3.52 -0.48 -0.35
N GLN A 132 -2.99 -0.68 -1.56
CA GLN A 132 -3.23 0.22 -2.70
C GLN A 132 -4.70 0.19 -3.13
N CYS A 133 -5.34 -0.98 -3.08
CA CYS A 133 -6.77 -1.14 -3.36
C CYS A 133 -7.63 -0.35 -2.35
N GLN A 134 -7.34 -0.51 -1.05
CA GLN A 134 -8.01 0.21 0.03
C GLN A 134 -7.80 1.73 -0.06
N SER A 135 -6.55 2.17 -0.28
CA SER A 135 -6.19 3.58 -0.43
C SER A 135 -6.91 4.20 -1.65
N LYS A 136 -6.88 3.52 -2.80
CA LYS A 136 -7.54 4.00 -4.02
C LYS A 136 -9.04 4.18 -3.84
N LEU A 137 -9.75 3.21 -3.24
CA LEU A 137 -11.19 3.36 -2.97
C LEU A 137 -11.47 4.47 -1.95
N SER A 138 -10.62 4.61 -0.94
CA SER A 138 -10.73 5.67 0.08
C SER A 138 -10.50 7.07 -0.49
N GLY A 139 -9.69 7.20 -1.54
CA GLY A 139 -9.54 8.44 -2.32
C GLY A 139 -10.73 8.70 -3.26
N LEU A 140 -11.23 7.68 -3.95
CA LEU A 140 -12.38 7.79 -4.86
C LEU A 140 -13.66 8.25 -4.16
N LYS A 141 -13.85 7.94 -2.88
CA LYS A 141 -15.06 8.30 -2.10
C LYS A 141 -14.98 9.71 -1.45
N LYS A 142 -14.12 10.60 -1.93
CA LYS A 142 -13.91 11.98 -1.42
C LYS A 142 -14.21 13.06 -2.48
N THR A 143 -15.03 12.77 -3.47
CA THR A 143 -15.48 13.70 -4.53
C THR A 143 -17.00 13.66 -4.63
#